data_AF-A0A330LM84-F1
#
_entry.id   AF-A0A330LM84-F1
#
_cell.length_a   1.000
_cell.length_b   1.000
_cell.length_c   1.000
_cell.angle_alpha   90.00
_cell.angle_beta   90.00
_cell.angle_gamma   90.00
#
_symmetry.space_group_name_H-M   'P 1'
#
loop_
_entity.id
_entity.type
_entity.pdbx_description
1 polymer ?
#
loop_
_entity_poly.entity_id
_entity_poly.type
_entity_poly.pdbx_seq_one_letter_code
_entity_poly.pdbx_strand_id
1 'polypeptide(L)'
;MFKVPRITESFIDVVMSDINWQRYDEVFSYQSGVKNADYVGFDQVAELKIFEEEPLDKHARQVKIAHIFREAGIESDYVDLELDSIPEPIKFQVENEVSKALKTHIKKASSQLKITAENKKICGDKVLIAVNNEFSYLNADNFKRLLVDRCKRDSKTISHVVCVTVEYHQGVFDARIDIGIDICIVNSEKDWPFSEQFKEACFSMFERCLSKMLSSPELVSSTLPEVSKICFDCDGVTFVREAELIPDSRFNVS
;
A
#
# COMPACT_ATOMS: atom_id res chain seq x y z
N MET A 1 -3.88 21.31 -12.12
CA MET A 1 -3.36 20.08 -11.49
C MET A 1 -4.53 19.12 -11.35
N PHE A 2 -4.39 17.89 -11.86
CA PHE A 2 -5.43 16.87 -11.71
C PHE A 2 -5.56 16.47 -10.23
N LYS A 3 -6.79 16.40 -9.74
CA LYS A 3 -7.09 16.00 -8.36
C LYS A 3 -7.43 14.52 -8.33
N VAL A 4 -6.42 13.66 -8.36
CA VAL A 4 -6.62 12.21 -8.27
C VAL A 4 -7.13 11.87 -6.88
N PRO A 5 -8.29 11.21 -6.72
CA PRO A 5 -8.82 10.89 -5.40
C PRO A 5 -7.98 9.80 -4.71
N ARG A 6 -7.78 9.95 -3.40
CA ARG A 6 -7.21 8.85 -2.58
C ARG A 6 -8.19 7.71 -2.43
N ILE A 7 -7.68 6.50 -2.23
CA ILE A 7 -8.50 5.43 -1.68
C ILE A 7 -8.73 5.74 -0.20
N THR A 8 -9.99 5.86 0.19
CA THR A 8 -10.38 6.08 1.59
C THR A 8 -11.04 4.82 2.15
N GLU A 9 -11.31 4.81 3.45
CA GLU A 9 -12.15 3.76 4.03
C GLU A 9 -13.51 3.65 3.32
N SER A 10 -14.16 4.78 3.04
CA SER A 10 -15.44 4.80 2.32
C SER A 10 -15.37 4.23 0.90
N PHE A 11 -14.20 4.30 0.25
CA PHE A 11 -14.00 3.63 -1.02
C PHE A 11 -14.06 2.11 -0.84
N ILE A 12 -13.34 1.59 0.16
CA ILE A 12 -13.29 0.16 0.45
C ILE A 12 -14.64 -0.34 1.00
N ASP A 13 -15.37 0.48 1.76
CA ASP A 13 -16.73 0.16 2.22
C ASP A 13 -17.66 -0.20 1.06
N VAL A 14 -17.64 0.62 0.00
CA VAL A 14 -18.44 0.38 -1.21
C VAL A 14 -17.98 -0.89 -1.92
N VAL A 15 -16.66 -1.08 -2.09
CA VAL A 15 -16.10 -2.29 -2.71
C VAL A 15 -16.52 -3.55 -1.95
N MET A 16 -16.39 -3.54 -0.63
CA MET A 16 -16.75 -4.67 0.22
C MET A 16 -18.27 -4.93 0.18
N SER A 17 -19.09 -3.88 0.20
CA SER A 17 -20.54 -4.03 0.05
C SER A 17 -20.94 -4.61 -1.30
N ASP A 18 -20.27 -4.22 -2.40
CA ASP A 18 -20.56 -4.71 -3.75
C ASP A 18 -20.30 -6.23 -3.86
N ILE A 19 -19.42 -6.78 -3.02
CA ILE A 19 -19.16 -8.23 -2.93
C ILE A 19 -19.92 -8.92 -1.78
N ASN A 20 -20.94 -8.27 -1.21
CA ASN A 20 -21.77 -8.74 -0.11
C ASN A 20 -21.03 -9.00 1.21
N TRP A 21 -19.91 -8.32 1.43
CA TRP A 21 -19.27 -8.23 2.74
C TRP A 21 -19.85 -7.05 3.53
N GLN A 22 -19.74 -7.10 4.85
CA GLN A 22 -20.33 -6.09 5.73
C GLN A 22 -19.28 -5.55 6.70
N ARG A 23 -19.42 -4.28 7.09
CA ARG A 23 -18.62 -3.71 8.19
C ARG A 23 -18.94 -4.45 9.49
N TYR A 24 -17.92 -4.78 10.27
CA TYR A 24 -18.08 -5.53 11.51
C TYR A 24 -19.08 -4.85 12.46
N ASP A 25 -18.99 -3.52 12.62
CA ASP A 25 -19.81 -2.74 13.54
C ASP A 25 -21.28 -2.58 13.09
N GLU A 26 -21.60 -2.92 11.84
CA GLU A 26 -22.98 -2.96 11.34
C GLU A 26 -23.67 -4.30 11.66
N VAL A 27 -22.88 -5.37 11.76
CA VAL A 27 -23.36 -6.73 12.04
C VAL A 27 -23.34 -7.02 13.54
N PHE A 28 -22.35 -6.49 14.25
CA PHE A 28 -22.12 -6.73 15.66
C PHE A 28 -22.09 -5.42 16.44
N SER A 29 -22.64 -5.44 17.66
CA SER A 29 -22.57 -4.29 18.55
C SER A 29 -21.11 -3.90 18.83
N TYR A 30 -20.74 -2.66 18.54
CA TYR A 30 -19.46 -2.09 18.91
C TYR A 30 -19.18 -2.30 20.41
N GLN A 31 -18.03 -2.86 20.74
CA GLN A 31 -17.57 -3.04 22.10
C GLN A 31 -16.40 -2.11 22.37
N SER A 32 -16.64 -1.06 23.15
CA SER A 32 -15.62 -0.08 23.51
C SER A 32 -14.37 -0.76 24.06
N GLY A 33 -13.22 -0.45 23.47
CA GLY A 33 -11.91 -0.95 23.89
C GLY A 33 -11.47 -2.28 23.24
N VAL A 34 -12.35 -2.97 22.50
CA VAL A 34 -11.98 -4.19 21.75
C VAL A 34 -11.67 -3.80 20.31
N LYS A 35 -10.44 -4.10 19.85
CA LYS A 35 -10.06 -3.90 18.46
C LYS A 35 -10.47 -5.11 17.63
N ASN A 36 -11.46 -4.92 16.77
CA ASN A 36 -11.94 -5.94 15.84
C ASN A 36 -11.40 -5.69 14.43
N ALA A 37 -11.66 -6.65 13.54
CA ALA A 37 -11.46 -6.54 12.12
C ALA A 37 -12.51 -5.62 11.51
N ASP A 38 -12.18 -4.99 10.39
CA ASP A 38 -13.07 -4.03 9.73
C ASP A 38 -14.29 -4.69 9.09
N TYR A 39 -14.12 -5.88 8.49
CA TYR A 39 -15.17 -6.54 7.71
C TYR A 39 -15.35 -8.01 8.05
N VAL A 40 -16.58 -8.49 7.85
CA VAL A 40 -16.98 -9.90 8.02
C VAL A 40 -17.86 -10.34 6.85
N GLY A 41 -17.75 -11.61 6.47
CA GLY A 41 -18.58 -12.18 5.42
C GLY A 41 -18.23 -13.64 5.16
N PHE A 42 -19.21 -14.49 4.87
CA PHE A 42 -19.00 -15.87 4.39
C PHE A 42 -18.06 -16.73 5.26
N ASP A 43 -18.17 -16.62 6.58
CA ASP A 43 -17.26 -17.27 7.54
C ASP A 43 -15.79 -16.85 7.36
N GLN A 44 -15.56 -15.59 7.00
CA GLN A 44 -14.23 -14.97 6.86
C GLN A 44 -14.21 -13.58 7.51
N VAL A 45 -13.00 -13.06 7.74
CA VAL A 45 -12.77 -11.71 8.28
C VAL A 45 -11.70 -10.99 7.48
N ALA A 46 -11.85 -9.67 7.34
CA ALA A 46 -10.87 -8.83 6.67
C ALA A 46 -10.55 -7.57 7.48
N GLU A 47 -9.28 -7.17 7.47
CA GLU A 47 -8.77 -5.94 8.08
C GLU A 47 -8.21 -5.04 7.00
N LEU A 48 -8.56 -3.76 7.06
CA LEU A 48 -8.05 -2.72 6.19
C LEU A 48 -6.86 -1.99 6.83
N LYS A 49 -5.80 -1.78 6.05
CA LYS A 49 -4.70 -0.89 6.36
C LYS A 49 -4.40 0.01 5.17
N ILE A 50 -4.62 1.31 5.34
CA ILE A 50 -4.24 2.34 4.38
C ILE A 50 -2.89 2.92 4.81
N PHE A 51 -1.92 2.91 3.90
CA PHE A 51 -0.57 3.42 4.09
C PHE A 51 -0.47 4.82 3.46
N GLU A 52 -0.50 5.84 4.30
CA GLU A 52 -0.52 7.27 3.93
C GLU A 52 0.72 8.04 4.43
N GLU A 53 1.77 7.33 4.84
CA GLU A 53 3.03 7.96 5.27
C GLU A 53 4.19 7.39 4.47
N GLU A 54 4.98 8.28 3.85
CA GLU A 54 6.24 7.94 3.22
C GLU A 54 7.28 7.55 4.30
N PRO A 55 7.77 6.30 4.34
CA PRO A 55 8.72 5.90 5.35
C PRO A 55 9.99 6.76 5.37
N LEU A 56 10.46 7.22 4.22
CA LEU A 56 11.70 7.98 4.13
C LEU A 56 11.58 9.42 4.63
N ASP A 57 10.38 9.91 4.98
CA ASP A 57 10.21 11.19 5.69
C ASP A 57 10.69 11.12 7.15
N LYS A 58 10.82 9.91 7.72
CA LYS A 58 11.27 9.75 9.10
C LYS A 58 12.80 9.83 9.14
N HIS A 59 13.33 10.90 9.76
CA HIS A 59 14.76 11.09 9.98
C HIS A 59 15.47 9.86 10.58
N ALA A 60 14.86 9.19 11.55
CA ALA A 60 15.43 7.98 12.16
C ALA A 60 15.60 6.81 11.15
N ARG A 61 14.81 6.78 10.07
CA ARG A 61 14.95 5.81 8.99
C ARG A 61 16.01 6.25 7.98
N GLN A 62 16.04 7.54 7.62
CA GLN A 62 17.07 8.15 6.78
C GLN A 62 18.48 7.85 7.32
N VAL A 63 18.72 8.10 8.62
CA VAL A 63 20.02 7.84 9.28
C VAL A 63 20.43 6.37 9.19
N LYS A 64 19.49 5.43 9.35
CA LYS A 64 19.81 4.00 9.27
C LYS A 64 20.13 3.55 7.85
N ILE A 65 19.42 4.09 6.86
CA ILE A 65 19.73 3.83 5.46
C ILE A 65 21.11 4.38 5.13
N ALA A 66 21.42 5.63 5.53
CA ALA A 66 22.75 6.19 5.34
C ALA A 66 23.85 5.35 6.00
N HIS A 67 23.57 4.80 7.20
CA HIS A 67 24.49 3.90 7.88
C HIS A 67 24.73 2.59 7.11
N ILE A 68 23.70 1.98 6.52
CA ILE A 68 23.81 0.77 5.69
C ILE A 68 24.77 1.00 4.52
N PHE A 69 24.65 2.13 3.82
CA PHE A 69 25.55 2.47 2.71
C PHE A 69 27.00 2.72 3.18
N ARG A 70 27.17 3.38 4.34
CA ARG A 70 28.50 3.60 4.95
C ARG A 70 29.17 2.30 5.35
N GLU A 71 28.47 1.39 6.01
CA GLU A 71 29.02 0.09 6.42
C GLU A 71 29.42 -0.77 5.22
N ALA A 72 28.76 -0.58 4.08
CA ALA A 72 29.12 -1.21 2.82
C ALA A 72 30.34 -0.57 2.12
N GLY A 73 30.92 0.50 2.68
CA GLY A 73 32.08 1.18 2.12
C GLY A 73 31.78 2.02 0.88
N ILE A 74 30.52 2.44 0.68
CA ILE A 74 30.16 3.34 -0.42
C ILE A 74 30.59 4.76 -0.03
N GLU A 75 31.73 5.17 -0.57
CA GLU A 75 32.30 6.52 -0.44
C GLU A 75 31.86 7.37 -1.64
N SER A 76 30.67 7.96 -1.54
CA SER A 76 30.16 8.90 -2.53
C SER A 76 29.42 10.02 -1.83
N ASP A 77 29.58 11.26 -2.30
CA ASP A 77 28.78 12.41 -1.85
C ASP A 77 27.33 12.33 -2.37
N TYR A 78 27.06 11.41 -3.29
CA TYR A 78 25.75 11.18 -3.90
C TYR A 78 25.42 9.69 -3.98
N VAL A 79 24.25 9.30 -3.49
CA VAL A 79 23.77 7.91 -3.48
C VAL A 79 22.40 7.85 -4.15
N ASP A 80 22.30 7.04 -5.21
CA ASP A 80 21.02 6.66 -5.81
C ASP A 80 20.32 5.60 -4.95
N LEU A 81 19.06 5.86 -4.61
CA LEU A 81 18.19 5.02 -3.79
C LEU A 81 17.23 4.17 -4.63
N GLU A 82 17.31 4.21 -5.96
CA GLU A 82 16.54 3.33 -6.81
C GLU A 82 16.86 1.86 -6.48
N LEU A 83 15.85 1.08 -6.08
CA LEU A 83 16.09 -0.26 -5.51
C LEU A 83 16.77 -1.20 -6.49
N ASP A 84 16.56 -1.01 -7.79
CA ASP A 84 17.14 -1.84 -8.84
C ASP A 84 18.58 -1.43 -9.21
N SER A 85 19.05 -0.26 -8.78
CA SER A 85 20.45 0.16 -8.94
C SER A 85 21.34 -0.22 -7.73
N ILE A 86 20.74 -0.55 -6.58
CA ILE A 86 21.47 -0.91 -5.36
C ILE A 86 22.00 -2.36 -5.40
N PRO A 87 23.28 -2.62 -5.05
CA PRO A 87 23.82 -3.98 -4.95
C PRO A 87 23.08 -4.86 -3.94
N GLU A 88 22.88 -6.14 -4.28
CA GLU A 88 22.00 -7.07 -3.55
C GLU A 88 22.21 -7.14 -2.01
N PRO A 89 23.45 -7.21 -1.47
CA PRO A 89 23.65 -7.25 -0.01
C PRO A 89 23.17 -5.98 0.70
N ILE A 90 23.23 -4.84 0.01
CA ILE A 90 22.81 -3.52 0.50
C ILE A 90 21.31 -3.36 0.29
N LYS A 91 20.81 -3.73 -0.89
CA LYS A 91 19.38 -3.71 -1.26
C LYS A 91 18.55 -4.44 -0.23
N PHE A 92 18.94 -5.65 0.15
CA PHE A 92 18.24 -6.42 1.18
C PHE A 92 18.14 -5.68 2.53
N GLN A 93 19.21 -5.00 2.95
CA GLN A 93 19.21 -4.26 4.21
C GLN A 93 18.32 -3.01 4.14
N VAL A 94 18.37 -2.28 3.03
CA VAL A 94 17.51 -1.11 2.75
C VAL A 94 16.04 -1.53 2.74
N GLU A 95 15.69 -2.56 1.97
CA GLU A 95 14.35 -3.14 1.93
C GLU A 95 13.88 -3.59 3.31
N ASN A 96 14.76 -4.23 4.09
CA ASN A 96 14.44 -4.65 5.45
C ASN A 96 14.18 -3.45 6.37
N GLU A 97 14.89 -2.34 6.24
CA GLU A 97 14.65 -1.13 7.02
C GLU A 97 13.35 -0.42 6.63
N VAL A 98 13.10 -0.28 5.32
CA VAL A 98 11.88 0.34 4.78
C VAL A 98 10.64 -0.45 5.17
N SER A 99 10.68 -1.78 5.00
CA SER A 99 9.57 -2.67 5.35
C SER A 99 9.26 -2.75 6.85
N LYS A 100 10.06 -2.14 7.74
CA LYS A 100 9.69 -1.99 9.17
C LYS A 100 8.43 -1.15 9.35
N ALA A 101 8.13 -0.22 8.44
CA ALA A 101 6.87 0.51 8.45
C ALA A 101 5.67 -0.45 8.32
N LEU A 102 5.75 -1.39 7.37
CA LEU A 102 4.72 -2.40 7.13
C LEU A 102 4.51 -3.31 8.34
N LYS A 103 5.60 -3.73 8.99
CA LYS A 103 5.59 -4.68 10.11
C LYS A 103 4.62 -4.32 11.23
N THR A 104 4.57 -3.05 11.63
CA THR A 104 3.68 -2.61 12.72
C THR A 104 2.21 -2.72 12.33
N HIS A 105 1.87 -2.37 11.08
CA HIS A 105 0.51 -2.49 10.56
C HIS A 105 0.09 -3.96 10.44
N ILE A 106 0.98 -4.81 9.91
CA ILE A 106 0.74 -6.27 9.79
C ILE A 106 0.51 -6.91 11.15
N LYS A 107 1.30 -6.57 12.16
CA LYS A 107 1.11 -7.11 13.53
C LYS A 107 -0.23 -6.69 14.13
N LYS A 108 -0.62 -5.43 13.96
CA LYS A 108 -1.92 -4.93 14.43
C LYS A 108 -3.06 -5.66 13.72
N ALA A 109 -3.00 -5.74 12.39
CA ALA A 109 -3.99 -6.44 11.58
C ALA A 109 -4.11 -7.91 11.98
N SER A 110 -2.98 -8.61 12.09
CA SER A 110 -2.94 -10.00 12.53
C SER A 110 -3.60 -10.21 13.90
N SER A 111 -3.42 -9.26 14.83
CA SER A 111 -4.07 -9.32 16.14
C SER A 111 -5.58 -9.11 16.04
N GLN A 112 -6.02 -8.12 15.26
CA GLN A 112 -7.45 -7.80 15.06
C GLN A 112 -8.19 -8.96 14.39
N LEU A 113 -7.62 -9.51 13.32
CA LEU A 113 -8.15 -10.67 12.61
C LEU A 113 -8.30 -11.89 13.54
N LYS A 114 -7.26 -12.16 14.35
CA LYS A 114 -7.27 -13.27 15.32
C LYS A 114 -8.38 -13.09 16.36
N ILE A 115 -8.41 -11.94 17.03
CA ILE A 115 -9.40 -11.63 18.08
C ILE A 115 -10.81 -11.72 17.53
N THR A 116 -11.05 -11.16 16.35
CA THR A 116 -12.37 -11.16 15.71
C THR A 116 -12.83 -12.57 15.38
N ALA A 117 -11.93 -13.37 14.78
CA ALA A 117 -12.22 -14.75 14.43
C ALA A 117 -12.54 -15.60 15.68
N GLU A 118 -11.77 -15.44 16.76
CA GLU A 118 -12.01 -16.15 18.03
C GLU A 118 -13.36 -15.74 18.66
N ASN A 119 -13.63 -14.43 18.75
CA ASN A 119 -14.85 -13.91 19.37
C ASN A 119 -16.12 -14.31 18.62
N LYS A 120 -16.04 -14.41 17.29
CA LYS A 120 -17.18 -14.73 16.42
C LYS A 120 -17.21 -16.17 15.94
N LYS A 121 -16.27 -17.00 16.40
CA LYS A 121 -16.11 -18.40 15.98
C LYS A 121 -16.01 -18.56 14.46
N ILE A 122 -15.32 -17.62 13.81
CA ILE A 122 -15.12 -17.61 12.37
C ILE A 122 -13.94 -18.53 12.04
N CYS A 123 -14.18 -19.51 11.17
CA CYS A 123 -13.23 -20.58 10.87
C CYS A 123 -12.48 -20.38 9.55
N GLY A 124 -13.02 -19.60 8.62
CA GLY A 124 -12.42 -19.37 7.32
C GLY A 124 -11.24 -18.40 7.31
N ASP A 125 -10.98 -17.89 6.10
CA ASP A 125 -9.80 -17.09 5.80
C ASP A 125 -9.79 -15.73 6.50
N LYS A 126 -8.57 -15.25 6.73
CA LYS A 126 -8.27 -13.99 7.41
C LYS A 126 -7.48 -13.13 6.45
N VAL A 127 -8.11 -12.07 5.96
CA VAL A 127 -7.61 -11.28 4.83
C VAL A 127 -7.07 -9.95 5.32
N LEU A 128 -5.88 -9.58 4.87
CA LEU A 128 -5.38 -8.21 5.01
C LEU A 128 -5.61 -7.46 3.70
N ILE A 129 -6.38 -6.39 3.73
CA ILE A 129 -6.52 -5.43 2.64
C ILE A 129 -5.55 -4.29 2.91
N ALA A 130 -4.49 -4.21 2.10
CA ALA A 130 -3.43 -3.23 2.20
C ALA A 130 -3.52 -2.26 1.03
N VAL A 131 -3.72 -0.98 1.35
CA VAL A 131 -3.86 0.09 0.37
C VAL A 131 -2.63 0.99 0.43
N ASN A 132 -1.86 1.06 -0.66
CA ASN A 132 -0.76 2.01 -0.81
C ASN A 132 -1.28 3.33 -1.40
N ASN A 133 -1.43 4.36 -0.55
CA ASN A 133 -1.76 5.72 -0.98
C ASN A 133 -0.50 6.62 -1.09
N GLU A 134 0.52 6.41 -0.25
CA GLU A 134 1.67 7.34 -0.19
C GLU A 134 3.02 6.67 0.14
N PHE A 135 3.11 5.35 0.06
CA PHE A 135 4.39 4.65 0.18
C PHE A 135 5.16 4.76 -1.15
N SER A 136 5.50 5.99 -1.52
CA SER A 136 6.01 6.39 -2.84
C SER A 136 7.44 5.92 -3.15
N TYR A 137 8.23 5.59 -2.12
CA TYR A 137 9.55 5.01 -2.29
C TYR A 137 9.50 3.64 -2.98
N LEU A 138 8.42 2.87 -2.79
CA LEU A 138 8.25 1.57 -3.40
C LEU A 138 7.26 1.68 -4.56
N ASN A 139 7.66 1.21 -5.74
CA ASN A 139 6.70 0.93 -6.80
C ASN A 139 5.73 -0.19 -6.37
N ALA A 140 4.62 -0.34 -7.10
CA ALA A 140 3.57 -1.31 -6.81
C ALA A 140 4.11 -2.74 -6.57
N ASP A 141 5.03 -3.22 -7.42
CA ASP A 141 5.59 -4.57 -7.32
C ASP A 141 6.49 -4.75 -6.09
N ASN A 142 7.33 -3.76 -5.77
CA ASN A 142 8.17 -3.79 -4.58
C ASN A 142 7.34 -3.68 -3.30
N PHE A 143 6.30 -2.84 -3.28
CA PHE A 143 5.37 -2.75 -2.16
C PHE A 143 4.68 -4.10 -1.91
N LYS A 144 4.09 -4.70 -2.96
CA LYS A 144 3.47 -6.02 -2.91
C LYS A 144 4.43 -7.08 -2.38
N ARG A 145 5.61 -7.21 -2.98
CA ARG A 145 6.62 -8.21 -2.59
C ARG A 145 7.00 -8.09 -1.12
N LEU A 146 7.37 -6.88 -0.68
CA LEU A 146 7.79 -6.65 0.71
C LEU A 146 6.65 -6.87 1.70
N LEU A 147 5.42 -6.49 1.34
CA LEU A 147 4.23 -6.73 2.15
C LEU A 147 3.96 -8.23 2.32
N VAL A 148 3.99 -9.00 1.24
CA VAL A 148 3.78 -10.46 1.25
C VAL A 148 4.87 -11.15 2.06
N ASP A 149 6.13 -10.82 1.83
CA ASP A 149 7.26 -11.39 2.57
C ASP A 149 7.18 -11.11 4.07
N ARG A 150 6.74 -9.88 4.43
CA ARG A 150 6.49 -9.52 5.82
C ARG A 150 5.31 -10.27 6.41
N CYS A 151 4.21 -10.44 5.68
CA CYS A 151 3.07 -11.22 6.16
C CYS A 151 3.46 -12.68 6.42
N LYS A 152 4.21 -13.32 5.52
CA LYS A 152 4.71 -14.70 5.68
C LYS A 152 5.63 -14.86 6.90
N ARG A 153 6.45 -13.84 7.17
CA ARG A 153 7.46 -13.86 8.25
C ARG A 153 6.89 -13.46 9.61
N ASP A 154 6.09 -12.41 9.65
CA ASP A 154 5.66 -11.74 10.88
C ASP A 154 4.22 -12.14 11.31
N SER A 155 3.49 -12.95 10.53
CA SER A 155 2.17 -13.47 10.89
C SER A 155 1.94 -14.93 10.45
N LYS A 156 1.24 -15.70 11.30
CA LYS A 156 0.66 -17.01 10.98
C LYS A 156 -0.87 -16.97 10.85
N THR A 157 -1.46 -15.79 11.04
CA THR A 157 -2.91 -15.60 11.07
C THR A 157 -3.44 -15.21 9.70
N ILE A 158 -2.71 -14.37 8.97
CA ILE A 158 -3.15 -13.84 7.68
C ILE A 158 -3.07 -14.96 6.63
N SER A 159 -4.22 -15.33 6.07
CA SER A 159 -4.34 -16.32 4.98
C SER A 159 -3.98 -15.69 3.64
N HIS A 160 -4.50 -14.49 3.38
CA HIS A 160 -4.41 -13.78 2.11
C HIS A 160 -4.11 -12.30 2.32
N VAL A 161 -3.44 -11.70 1.35
CA VAL A 161 -3.20 -10.26 1.28
C VAL A 161 -3.77 -9.74 -0.03
N VAL A 162 -4.63 -8.74 0.06
CA VAL A 162 -5.08 -7.91 -1.06
C VAL A 162 -4.22 -6.65 -1.03
N CYS A 163 -3.51 -6.39 -2.11
CA CYS A 163 -2.65 -5.23 -2.29
C CYS A 163 -3.27 -4.32 -3.34
N VAL A 164 -3.72 -3.14 -2.91
CA VAL A 164 -4.28 -2.11 -3.78
C VAL A 164 -3.29 -0.95 -3.82
N THR A 165 -2.82 -0.57 -5.00
CA THR A 165 -1.86 0.51 -5.19
C THR A 165 -2.45 1.54 -6.15
N VAL A 166 -2.23 2.81 -5.86
CA VAL A 166 -2.50 3.90 -6.81
C VAL A 166 -1.29 4.80 -6.84
N GLU A 167 -0.71 4.95 -8.02
CA GLU A 167 0.42 5.83 -8.26
C GLU A 167 -0.03 6.94 -9.21
N TYR A 168 0.26 8.18 -8.85
CA TYR A 168 -0.07 9.35 -9.66
C TYR A 168 1.20 10.06 -10.08
N HIS A 169 1.40 10.19 -11.37
CA HIS A 169 2.54 10.88 -11.96
C HIS A 169 2.05 12.05 -12.80
N GLN A 170 2.63 13.24 -12.55
CA GLN A 170 2.29 14.45 -13.27
C GLN A 170 3.50 14.90 -14.10
N GLY A 171 3.35 14.87 -15.43
CA GLY A 171 4.27 15.51 -16.36
C GLY A 171 3.92 16.99 -16.57
N VAL A 172 4.65 17.65 -17.47
CA VAL A 172 4.38 19.06 -17.83
C VAL A 172 3.02 19.24 -18.50
N PHE A 173 2.59 18.25 -19.28
CA PHE A 173 1.32 18.27 -20.03
C PHE A 173 0.42 17.09 -19.65
N ASP A 174 0.98 15.88 -19.57
CA ASP A 174 0.23 14.66 -19.31
C ASP A 174 0.22 14.28 -17.83
N ALA A 175 -0.75 13.45 -17.46
CA ALA A 175 -0.83 12.77 -16.17
C ALA A 175 -1.03 11.28 -16.41
N ARG A 176 -0.37 10.45 -15.60
CA ARG A 176 -0.54 9.00 -15.58
C ARG A 176 -1.01 8.56 -14.20
N ILE A 177 -2.00 7.67 -14.17
CA ILE A 177 -2.52 7.07 -12.96
C ILE A 177 -2.42 5.56 -13.14
N ASP A 178 -1.59 4.93 -12.33
CA ASP A 178 -1.37 3.49 -12.36
C ASP A 178 -2.11 2.85 -11.18
N ILE A 179 -3.02 1.93 -11.48
CA ILE A 179 -3.85 1.23 -10.48
C ILE A 179 -3.46 -0.24 -10.49
N GLY A 180 -2.98 -0.74 -9.35
CA GLY A 180 -2.63 -2.14 -9.15
C GLY A 180 -3.57 -2.79 -8.15
N ILE A 181 -4.08 -3.99 -8.47
CA ILE A 181 -4.87 -4.81 -7.55
C ILE A 181 -4.37 -6.25 -7.63
N ASP A 182 -3.57 -6.63 -6.65
CA ASP A 182 -2.99 -7.97 -6.53
C ASP A 182 -3.56 -8.69 -5.32
N ILE A 183 -3.82 -9.99 -5.47
CA ILE A 183 -4.31 -10.84 -4.38
C ILE A 183 -3.34 -12.00 -4.24
N CYS A 184 -2.73 -12.13 -3.07
CA CYS A 184 -1.64 -13.05 -2.81
C CYS A 184 -1.99 -14.01 -1.68
N ILE A 185 -1.67 -15.29 -1.89
CA ILE A 185 -1.74 -16.32 -0.85
C ILE A 185 -0.53 -16.19 0.08
N VAL A 186 -0.78 -16.20 1.40
CA VAL A 186 0.25 -16.14 2.45
C VAL A 186 0.32 -17.43 3.25
N ASN A 187 -0.76 -17.79 3.95
CA ASN A 187 -0.85 -18.97 4.80
C ASN A 187 -2.15 -19.77 4.51
N SER A 188 -2.47 -19.96 3.23
CA SER A 188 -3.60 -20.79 2.78
C SER A 188 -3.14 -21.72 1.65
N GLU A 189 -3.95 -22.74 1.36
CA GLU A 189 -3.72 -23.69 0.27
C GLU A 189 -4.53 -23.33 -0.99
N LYS A 190 -5.48 -22.42 -0.87
CA LYS A 190 -6.43 -22.07 -1.94
C LYS A 190 -6.43 -20.57 -2.17
N ASP A 191 -6.79 -20.17 -3.38
CA ASP A 191 -7.07 -18.78 -3.70
C ASP A 191 -8.25 -18.25 -2.87
N TRP A 192 -8.24 -16.95 -2.61
CA TRP A 192 -9.34 -16.31 -1.92
C TRP A 192 -10.57 -16.32 -2.85
N PRO A 193 -11.71 -16.90 -2.45
CA PRO A 193 -12.84 -17.13 -3.37
C PRO A 193 -13.47 -15.85 -3.91
N PHE A 194 -13.25 -14.70 -3.26
CA PHE A 194 -13.78 -13.40 -3.68
C PHE A 194 -12.79 -12.58 -4.52
N SER A 195 -11.69 -13.18 -4.98
CA SER A 195 -10.60 -12.45 -5.65
C SER A 195 -11.05 -11.64 -6.86
N GLU A 196 -11.76 -12.29 -7.79
CA GLU A 196 -12.20 -11.62 -9.03
C GLU A 196 -13.31 -10.60 -8.77
N GLN A 197 -14.26 -10.93 -7.89
CA GLN A 197 -15.33 -10.01 -7.49
C GLN A 197 -14.78 -8.74 -6.84
N PHE A 198 -13.76 -8.88 -5.98
CA PHE A 198 -13.10 -7.75 -5.33
C PHE A 198 -12.39 -6.87 -6.36
N LYS A 199 -11.64 -7.46 -7.31
CA LYS A 199 -10.98 -6.71 -8.38
C LYS A 199 -11.99 -5.94 -9.24
N GLU A 200 -13.06 -6.60 -9.68
CA GLU A 200 -14.12 -5.98 -10.46
C GLU A 200 -14.78 -4.81 -9.72
N ALA A 201 -15.11 -5.01 -8.43
CA ALA A 201 -15.70 -3.97 -7.60
C ALA A 201 -14.74 -2.77 -7.42
N CYS A 202 -13.44 -3.02 -7.19
CA CYS A 202 -12.43 -1.97 -7.15
C CYS A 202 -12.34 -1.20 -8.46
N PHE A 203 -12.23 -1.89 -9.61
CA PHE A 203 -12.15 -1.23 -10.92
C PHE A 203 -13.40 -0.39 -11.20
N SER A 204 -14.59 -0.92 -10.92
CA SER A 204 -15.84 -0.15 -11.06
C SER A 204 -15.82 1.10 -10.18
N MET A 205 -15.32 1.00 -8.95
CA MET A 205 -15.22 2.15 -8.05
C MET A 205 -14.19 3.18 -8.55
N PHE A 206 -13.04 2.74 -9.08
CA PHE A 206 -12.08 3.63 -9.72
C PHE A 206 -12.67 4.35 -10.93
N GLU A 207 -13.37 3.66 -11.81
CA GLU A 207 -14.04 4.28 -12.97
C GLU A 207 -15.03 5.36 -12.52
N ARG A 208 -15.83 5.09 -11.47
CA ARG A 208 -16.76 6.07 -10.89
C ARG A 208 -16.00 7.29 -10.33
N CYS A 209 -14.90 7.06 -9.61
CA CYS A 209 -14.06 8.12 -9.04
C CYS A 209 -13.39 8.97 -10.12
N LEU A 210 -12.79 8.35 -11.14
CA LEU A 210 -12.15 9.05 -12.25
C LEU A 210 -13.18 9.82 -13.11
N SER A 211 -14.35 9.23 -13.36
CA SER A 211 -15.44 9.93 -14.07
C SER A 211 -15.91 11.17 -13.29
N LYS A 212 -16.02 11.08 -11.97
CA LYS A 212 -16.34 12.24 -11.11
C LYS A 212 -15.22 13.28 -11.10
N MET A 213 -13.96 12.86 -11.07
CA MET A 213 -12.82 13.76 -11.15
C MET A 213 -12.86 14.59 -12.45
N LEU A 214 -13.23 13.97 -13.58
CA LEU A 214 -13.31 14.65 -14.88
C LEU A 214 -14.55 15.55 -15.02
N SER A 215 -15.68 15.13 -14.47
CA SER A 215 -16.96 15.84 -14.61
C SER A 215 -17.23 16.91 -13.55
N SER A 216 -16.64 16.79 -12.35
CA SER A 216 -16.86 17.67 -11.20
C SER A 216 -15.61 17.74 -10.30
N PRO A 217 -14.46 18.23 -10.80
CA PRO A 217 -13.18 18.23 -10.10
C PRO A 217 -13.19 19.01 -8.76
N GLU A 218 -14.09 19.97 -8.61
CA GLU A 218 -14.30 20.75 -7.39
C GLU A 218 -14.83 19.90 -6.21
N LEU A 219 -15.46 18.76 -6.49
CA LEU A 219 -16.00 17.85 -5.47
C LEU A 219 -14.96 16.87 -4.92
N VAL A 220 -13.75 16.83 -5.47
CA VAL A 220 -12.66 15.99 -4.94
C VAL A 220 -12.04 16.69 -3.73
N SER A 221 -12.37 16.19 -2.53
CA SER A 221 -11.97 16.75 -1.24
C SER A 221 -10.64 16.19 -0.70
N SER A 222 -10.28 14.96 -1.06
CA SER A 222 -9.03 14.30 -0.66
C SER A 222 -8.27 13.84 -1.91
N THR A 223 -7.02 14.28 -2.04
CA THR A 223 -6.21 14.08 -3.24
C THR A 223 -4.97 13.26 -2.96
N LEU A 224 -4.72 12.27 -3.80
CA LEU A 224 -3.50 11.50 -3.85
C LEU A 224 -2.35 12.44 -4.27
N PRO A 225 -1.25 12.50 -3.51
CA PRO A 225 -0.10 13.28 -3.93
C PRO A 225 0.55 12.64 -5.17
N GLU A 226 1.28 13.44 -5.94
CA GLU A 226 2.11 12.88 -7.01
C GLU A 226 3.28 12.09 -6.41
N VAL A 227 3.71 11.05 -7.10
CA VAL A 227 4.97 10.35 -6.80
C VAL A 227 6.11 11.32 -7.08
N SER A 228 6.71 11.86 -6.01
CA SER A 228 7.74 12.88 -6.10
C SER A 228 9.15 12.32 -5.87
N LYS A 229 10.16 13.12 -6.23
CA LYS A 229 11.56 12.86 -5.87
C LYS A 229 11.67 12.72 -4.36
N ILE A 230 12.41 11.71 -3.91
CA ILE A 230 12.82 11.57 -2.51
C ILE A 230 14.27 12.02 -2.41
N CYS A 231 14.55 12.97 -1.52
CA CYS A 231 15.87 13.54 -1.35
C CYS A 231 16.12 13.86 0.11
N PHE A 232 17.25 13.41 0.66
CA PHE A 232 17.69 13.82 2.00
C PHE A 232 19.22 13.82 2.09
N ASP A 233 19.75 14.65 2.98
CA ASP A 233 21.19 14.70 3.29
C ASP A 233 21.45 14.05 4.64
N CYS A 234 22.50 13.23 4.72
CA CYS A 234 22.97 12.65 5.97
C CYS A 234 24.49 12.61 5.99
N ASP A 235 25.10 13.26 6.99
CA ASP A 235 26.56 13.32 7.18
C ASP A 235 27.34 13.77 5.92
N GLY A 236 26.80 14.73 5.17
CA GLY A 236 27.43 15.27 3.97
C GLY A 236 27.22 14.47 2.68
N VAL A 237 26.46 13.37 2.74
CA VAL A 237 26.06 12.57 1.57
C VAL A 237 24.60 12.84 1.23
N THR A 238 24.32 13.11 -0.04
CA THR A 238 22.97 13.30 -0.57
C THR A 238 22.42 11.97 -1.09
N PHE A 239 21.27 11.55 -0.56
CA PHE A 239 20.56 10.34 -0.98
C PHE A 239 19.34 10.73 -1.80
N VAL A 240 19.18 10.14 -2.98
CA VAL A 240 18.14 10.52 -3.94
C VAL A 240 17.49 9.31 -4.58
N ARG A 241 16.16 9.31 -4.64
CA ARG A 241 15.40 8.54 -5.63
C ARG A 241 14.66 9.53 -6.52
N GLU A 242 14.95 9.53 -7.80
CA GLU A 242 14.23 10.39 -8.75
C GLU A 242 12.78 9.93 -8.93
N ALA A 243 11.89 10.87 -9.26
CA ALA A 243 10.56 10.52 -9.72
C ALA A 243 10.62 10.02 -11.17
N GLU A 244 9.74 9.08 -11.51
CA GLU A 244 9.61 8.65 -12.91
C GLU A 244 9.20 9.84 -13.79
N LEU A 245 9.91 10.02 -14.90
CA LEU A 245 9.60 11.04 -15.89
C LEU A 245 8.42 10.60 -16.75
N ILE A 246 7.36 11.41 -16.78
CA ILE A 246 6.26 11.23 -17.73
C ILE A 246 6.64 11.88 -19.06
N PRO A 247 6.75 11.09 -20.16
CA PRO A 247 7.05 11.63 -21.47
C PRO A 247 5.99 12.64 -21.90
N ASP A 248 6.41 13.73 -22.52
CA ASP A 248 5.49 14.74 -23.06
C ASP A 248 4.89 14.23 -24.38
N SER A 249 3.60 13.89 -24.36
CA SER A 249 2.86 13.32 -25.49
C SER A 249 2.86 14.24 -26.71
N ARG A 250 3.09 15.56 -26.53
CA ARG A 250 3.17 16.52 -27.65
C ARG A 250 4.40 16.33 -28.52
N PHE A 251 5.47 15.73 -27.99
CA PHE A 251 6.71 15.47 -28.71
C PHE A 251 6.87 14.00 -29.12
N ASN A 252 6.00 13.12 -28.62
CA ASN A 252 5.90 11.73 -29.03
C ASN A 252 4.83 11.56 -30.11
N VAL A 253 5.06 12.14 -31.29
CA VAL A 253 4.26 11.85 -32.49
C VAL A 253 4.92 10.67 -33.20
N SER A 254 4.30 9.49 -33.11
CA SER A 254 4.57 8.36 -34.01
C SER A 254 3.67 8.45 -35.23
#